data_AF-A0A069D595-F1
#
_entry.id   AF-A0A069D595-F1
#
_cell.length_a   1.000
_cell.length_b   1.000
_cell.length_c   1.000
_cell.angle_alpha   90.00
_cell.angle_beta   90.00
_cell.angle_gamma   90.00
#
_symmetry.space_group_name_H-M   'P 1'
#
loop_
_entity.id
_entity.type
_entity.pdbx_description
1 polymer ?
#
loop_
_entity_poly.entity_id
_entity_poly.type
_entity_poly.pdbx_seq_one_letter_code
_entity_poly.pdbx_strand_id
1 'polypeptide(L)'
;MYVVDYREYIKEGFIISPTVTGFNYQPISNIEVVFSSGELPKGESGDNLEKIVPYKGYKGVSNKYAPTGKRMMDKIVSEAKAMGANGLINFQTSYNSKNGTWSASGLAVEMK
;
A
#
# COMPACT_ATOMS: atom_id res chain seq x y z
N MET A 1 6.22 7.68 -11.21
CA MET A 1 4.99 8.22 -10.62
C MET A 1 4.06 7.03 -10.41
N TYR A 2 3.85 6.63 -9.16
CA TYR A 2 2.90 5.56 -8.83
C TYR A 2 1.50 6.19 -8.78
N VAL A 3 0.62 5.79 -9.70
CA VAL A 3 -0.78 6.22 -9.69
C VAL A 3 -1.54 5.22 -8.83
N VAL A 4 -2.10 5.72 -7.75
CA VAL A 4 -2.83 4.93 -6.76
C VAL A 4 -4.33 5.12 -7.06
N ASP A 5 -5.03 4.04 -7.41
CA ASP A 5 -6.45 4.11 -7.77
C ASP A 5 -7.33 3.94 -6.52
N TYR A 6 -7.82 5.06 -5.98
CA TYR A 6 -8.65 5.07 -4.77
C TYR A 6 -10.10 4.66 -5.00
N ARG A 7 -10.54 4.52 -6.26
CA ARG A 7 -11.97 4.38 -6.60
C ARG A 7 -12.60 3.11 -6.07
N GLU A 8 -11.84 2.02 -5.93
CA GLU A 8 -12.32 0.75 -5.40
C GLU A 8 -12.72 0.88 -3.92
N TYR A 9 -11.88 1.53 -3.12
CA TYR A 9 -12.07 1.66 -1.67
C TYR A 9 -13.19 2.64 -1.31
N ILE A 10 -13.34 3.71 -2.09
CA ILE A 10 -14.42 4.70 -1.89
C ILE A 10 -15.80 4.06 -2.11
N LYS A 11 -15.94 3.15 -3.09
CA LYS A 11 -17.20 2.42 -3.32
C LYS A 11 -17.60 1.54 -2.13
N GLU A 12 -16.63 1.09 -1.35
CA GLU A 12 -16.84 0.32 -0.12
C GLU A 12 -17.06 1.20 1.11
N GLY A 13 -17.21 2.52 0.93
CA GLY A 13 -17.39 3.47 2.03
C GLY A 13 -16.12 3.77 2.82
N PHE A 14 -14.95 3.38 2.32
CA PHE A 14 -13.68 3.61 2.99
C PHE A 14 -12.99 4.86 2.42
N ILE A 15 -12.77 5.87 3.26
CA ILE A 15 -12.16 7.14 2.83
C ILE A 15 -10.63 7.03 2.91
N ILE A 16 -9.93 7.35 1.82
CA ILE A 16 -8.47 7.45 1.80
C ILE A 16 -8.10 8.88 1.42
N SER A 17 -7.28 9.52 2.26
CA SER A 17 -6.82 10.89 2.00
C SER A 17 -5.31 11.03 2.26
N PRO A 18 -4.56 11.70 1.37
CA PRO A 18 -3.18 12.10 1.66
C PRO A 18 -3.11 13.28 2.64
N THR A 19 -4.23 13.99 2.90
CA THR A 19 -4.28 15.15 3.80
C THR A 19 -4.91 14.80 5.15
N VAL A 20 -4.54 15.54 6.18
CA VAL A 20 -5.09 15.42 7.55
C VAL A 20 -6.22 16.41 7.84
N THR A 21 -6.34 17.48 7.06
CA THR A 21 -7.33 18.54 7.27
C THR A 21 -8.55 18.36 6.36
N GLY A 22 -9.68 18.97 6.75
CA GLY A 22 -10.92 18.96 5.97
C GLY A 22 -11.88 17.82 6.29
N PHE A 23 -11.58 17.01 7.31
CA PHE A 23 -12.41 15.90 7.77
C PHE A 23 -12.70 16.04 9.27
N ASN A 24 -13.89 15.62 9.69
CA ASN A 24 -14.21 15.42 11.10
C ASN A 24 -14.05 13.92 11.41
N TYR A 25 -13.12 13.58 12.29
CA TYR A 25 -12.76 12.19 12.56
C TYR A 25 -12.26 11.98 13.98
N GLN A 26 -12.31 10.73 14.44
CA GLN A 26 -11.69 10.25 15.66
C GLN A 26 -10.45 9.40 15.29
N PRO A 27 -9.24 9.75 15.75
CA PRO A 27 -8.06 8.91 15.51
C PRO A 27 -8.15 7.59 16.28
N ILE A 28 -7.80 6.50 15.60
CA ILE A 28 -7.70 5.15 16.18
C ILE A 28 -6.22 4.82 16.42
N SER A 29 -5.41 4.78 15.36
CA SER A 29 -3.97 4.48 15.46
C SER A 29 -3.21 4.91 14.22
N ASN A 30 -1.93 5.25 14.40
CA ASN A 30 -0.99 5.23 13.29
C ASN A 30 -0.73 3.79 12.87
N ILE A 31 -0.73 3.53 11.57
CA ILE A 31 -0.43 2.21 11.00
C ILE A 31 0.68 2.34 9.96
N GLU A 32 1.57 1.37 9.95
CA GLU A 32 2.59 1.21 8.92
C GLU A 32 2.66 -0.26 8.54
N VAL A 33 2.62 -0.55 7.25
CA VAL A 33 2.83 -1.88 6.69
C VAL A 33 4.08 -1.83 5.83
N VAL A 34 5.04 -2.69 6.16
CA VAL A 34 6.33 -2.81 5.45
C VAL A 34 6.29 -4.03 4.54
N PHE A 35 6.78 -3.85 3.31
CA PHE A 35 6.85 -4.84 2.27
C PHE A 35 8.30 -4.98 1.83
N SER A 36 8.83 -6.21 1.81
CA SER A 36 10.14 -6.50 1.25
C SER A 36 10.04 -6.77 -0.25
N SER A 37 10.98 -6.21 -1.02
CA SER A 37 11.21 -6.67 -2.38
C SER A 37 12.09 -7.93 -2.31
N GLY A 38 11.80 -8.94 -3.13
CA GLY A 38 12.50 -10.20 -3.01
C GLY A 38 12.14 -11.22 -4.08
N GLU A 39 12.69 -12.42 -3.93
CA GLU A 39 12.30 -13.55 -4.76
C GLU A 39 10.95 -14.08 -4.32
N LEU A 40 10.10 -14.44 -5.29
CA LEU A 40 8.85 -15.13 -5.00
C LEU A 40 9.17 -16.50 -4.36
N PRO A 41 8.60 -16.82 -3.18
CA PRO A 41 8.68 -18.16 -2.63
C PRO A 41 8.14 -19.19 -3.61
N LYS A 42 8.69 -20.40 -3.58
CA LYS A 42 8.33 -21.48 -4.51
C LYS A 42 6.86 -21.85 -4.32
N GLY A 43 6.03 -21.63 -5.33
CA GLY A 43 4.59 -21.90 -5.29
C GLY A 43 3.70 -20.67 -5.02
N GLU A 44 4.27 -19.49 -4.79
CA GLU A 44 3.51 -18.24 -4.72
C GLU A 44 3.28 -17.62 -6.10
N SER A 45 2.12 -16.99 -6.29
CA SER A 45 1.79 -16.27 -7.52
C SER A 45 2.29 -14.83 -7.50
N GLY A 46 2.78 -14.36 -8.65
CA GLY A 46 3.21 -12.99 -8.88
C GLY A 46 2.09 -12.03 -9.33
N ASP A 47 0.83 -12.47 -9.35
CA ASP A 47 -0.28 -11.74 -10.02
C ASP A 47 -0.53 -10.31 -9.50
N ASN A 48 -0.04 -9.97 -8.30
CA ASN A 48 -0.14 -8.62 -7.70
C ASN A 48 1.22 -8.00 -7.36
N LEU A 49 2.27 -8.41 -8.08
CA LEU A 49 3.63 -7.96 -7.89
C LEU A 49 4.20 -7.28 -9.14
N GLU A 50 5.02 -6.25 -8.94
CA GLU A 50 5.78 -5.65 -10.03
C GLU A 50 7.10 -6.38 -10.20
N LYS A 51 7.37 -6.89 -11.40
CA LYS A 51 8.64 -7.54 -11.71
C LYS A 51 9.77 -6.50 -11.71
N ILE A 52 10.77 -6.70 -10.86
CA ILE A 52 11.96 -5.84 -10.84
C ILE A 52 12.83 -6.25 -12.02
N VAL A 53 12.99 -5.33 -12.97
CA VAL A 53 13.89 -5.50 -14.12
C VAL A 53 15.07 -4.53 -14.03
N PRO A 54 16.26 -4.91 -14.50
CA PRO A 54 17.45 -4.04 -14.42
C PRO A 54 17.29 -2.72 -15.19
N TYR A 55 16.56 -2.74 -16.30
CA TYR A 55 16.27 -1.58 -17.14
C TYR A 55 14.96 -1.77 -17.91
N LYS A 56 14.37 -0.66 -18.37
CA LYS A 56 13.12 -0.66 -19.16
C LYS A 56 13.32 -1.40 -20.48
N GLY A 57 12.50 -2.43 -20.74
CA GLY A 57 12.59 -3.26 -21.95
C GLY A 57 13.46 -4.52 -21.80
N TYR A 58 13.97 -4.82 -20.60
CA TYR A 58 14.63 -6.09 -20.32
C TYR A 58 13.71 -7.29 -20.62
N LYS A 59 14.19 -8.22 -21.45
CA LYS A 59 13.45 -9.43 -21.87
C LYS A 59 13.90 -10.71 -21.15
N GLY A 60 14.91 -10.62 -20.29
CA GLY A 60 15.39 -11.79 -19.54
C GLY A 60 14.46 -12.20 -18.40
N VAL A 61 14.74 -13.34 -17.79
CA VAL A 61 14.02 -13.79 -16.60
C VAL A 61 14.53 -13.01 -15.40
N SER A 62 13.62 -12.39 -14.65
CA SER A 62 13.88 -11.87 -13.31
C SER A 62 12.91 -12.56 -12.37
N ASN A 63 13.43 -13.07 -11.25
CA ASN A 63 12.60 -13.68 -10.21
C ASN A 63 12.39 -12.72 -9.03
N LYS A 64 12.83 -11.46 -9.16
CA LYS A 64 12.67 -10.43 -8.13
C LYS A 64 11.43 -9.60 -8.38
N TYR A 65 10.72 -9.32 -7.31
CA TYR A 65 9.44 -8.64 -7.33
C TYR A 65 9.39 -7.55 -6.27
N ALA A 66 8.75 -6.43 -6.61
CA ALA A 66 8.35 -5.35 -5.71
C ALA A 66 6.83 -5.42 -5.48
N PRO A 67 6.32 -4.99 -4.32
CA PRO A 67 4.88 -4.87 -4.11
C PRO A 67 4.27 -3.87 -5.12
N THR A 68 3.10 -4.19 -5.66
CA THR A 68 2.32 -3.20 -6.43
C THR A 68 1.69 -2.18 -5.49
N GLY A 69 1.39 -0.98 -6.02
CA GLY A 69 0.61 0.02 -5.28
C GLY A 69 -0.75 -0.52 -4.81
N LYS A 70 -1.40 -1.38 -5.61
CA LYS A 70 -2.65 -2.06 -5.22
C LYS A 70 -2.44 -2.99 -4.02
N ARG A 71 -1.42 -3.86 -4.06
CA ARG A 71 -1.11 -4.75 -2.93
C ARG A 71 -0.84 -3.97 -1.64
N MET A 72 -0.10 -2.87 -1.74
CA MET A 72 0.18 -2.00 -0.60
C MET A 72 -1.10 -1.40 -0.02
N MET A 73 -1.99 -0.93 -0.89
CA MET A 73 -3.24 -0.29 -0.49
C MET A 73 -4.28 -1.29 0.05
N ASP A 74 -4.47 -2.43 -0.62
CA ASP A 74 -5.36 -3.51 -0.15
C ASP A 74 -4.97 -3.94 1.26
N LYS A 75 -3.66 -4.12 1.51
CA LYS A 75 -3.18 -4.58 2.80
C LYS A 75 -3.36 -3.53 3.90
N ILE A 76 -2.94 -2.28 3.69
CA ILE A 76 -3.09 -1.25 4.73
C ILE A 76 -4.55 -0.90 5.01
N VAL A 77 -5.43 -0.92 4.00
CA VAL A 77 -6.87 -0.75 4.18
C VAL A 77 -7.45 -1.94 4.96
N SER A 78 -7.03 -3.17 4.66
CA SER A 78 -7.46 -4.35 5.41
C SER A 78 -7.04 -4.26 6.88
N GLU A 79 -5.81 -3.84 7.18
CA GLU A 79 -5.35 -3.64 8.57
C GLU A 79 -6.17 -2.54 9.26
N ALA A 80 -6.41 -1.40 8.60
CA ALA A 80 -7.23 -0.31 9.14
C ALA A 80 -8.66 -0.77 9.45
N LYS A 81 -9.31 -1.48 8.52
CA LYS A 81 -10.67 -2.04 8.71
C LYS A 81 -10.72 -3.04 9.86
N ALA A 82 -9.69 -3.87 10.02
CA ALA A 82 -9.60 -4.82 11.15
C ALA A 82 -9.54 -4.11 12.51
N MET A 83 -9.10 -2.86 12.55
CA MET A 83 -9.10 -2.00 13.74
C MET A 83 -10.42 -1.22 13.93
N GLY A 84 -11.43 -1.44 13.08
CA GLY A 84 -12.70 -0.71 13.11
C GLY A 84 -12.67 0.65 12.39
N ALA A 85 -11.59 0.98 11.67
CA ALA A 85 -11.53 2.21 10.91
C ALA A 85 -12.43 2.17 9.67
N ASN A 86 -13.03 3.31 9.33
CA ASN A 86 -13.71 3.54 8.05
C ASN A 86 -12.95 4.57 7.19
N GLY A 87 -11.79 5.04 7.66
CA GLY A 87 -10.92 5.92 6.90
C GLY A 87 -9.43 5.76 7.22
N LEU A 88 -8.61 6.21 6.27
CA LEU A 88 -7.17 6.31 6.36
C LEU A 88 -6.74 7.69 5.86
N ILE A 89 -6.25 8.53 6.76
CA ILE A 89 -5.77 9.88 6.43
C ILE A 89 -4.26 9.98 6.55
N ASN A 90 -3.67 11.04 6.01
CA ASN A 90 -2.22 11.17 5.89
C ASN A 90 -1.58 9.96 5.19
N PHE A 91 -2.28 9.38 4.22
CA PHE A 91 -1.79 8.18 3.53
C PHE A 91 -0.52 8.51 2.73
N GLN A 92 0.53 7.73 2.96
CA GLN A 92 1.83 7.90 2.31
C GLN A 92 2.42 6.55 1.93
N THR A 93 3.20 6.54 0.85
CA THR A 93 4.07 5.42 0.50
C THR A 93 5.52 5.88 0.43
N SER A 94 6.43 5.03 0.88
CA SER A 94 7.86 5.33 0.86
C SER A 94 8.67 4.11 0.42
N TYR A 95 9.87 4.36 -0.10
CA TYR A 95 10.83 3.32 -0.45
C TYR A 95 12.14 3.55 0.31
N ASN A 96 12.57 2.55 1.08
CA ASN A 96 13.85 2.54 1.77
C ASN A 96 14.87 1.74 0.95
N SER A 97 15.76 2.47 0.27
CA SER A 97 16.79 1.88 -0.59
C SER A 97 17.85 1.07 0.16
N LYS A 98 18.07 1.33 1.47
CA LYS A 98 19.05 0.58 2.27
C LYS A 98 18.61 -0.87 2.48
N ASN A 99 17.31 -1.07 2.69
CA ASN A 99 16.74 -2.38 3.02
C ASN A 99 15.95 -2.99 1.85
N GLY A 100 15.78 -2.26 0.74
CA GLY A 100 14.97 -2.69 -0.40
C GLY A 100 13.49 -2.84 -0.08
N THR A 101 12.99 -2.11 0.94
CA THR A 101 11.63 -2.22 1.45
C THR A 101 10.76 -1.04 1.01
N TRP A 102 9.50 -1.33 0.75
CA TRP A 102 8.45 -0.33 0.58
C TRP A 102 7.62 -0.25 1.85
N SER A 103 7.15 0.93 2.22
CA SER A 103 6.16 1.07 3.29
C SER A 103 4.93 1.83 2.81
N ALA A 104 3.78 1.43 3.33
CA ALA A 104 2.54 2.19 3.28
C ALA A 104 2.23 2.61 4.71
N SER A 105 1.90 3.87 4.93
CA SER A 105 1.57 4.40 6.25
C SER A 105 0.40 5.37 6.20
N GLY A 106 -0.23 5.56 7.35
CA GLY A 106 -1.30 6.53 7.54
C GLY A 106 -1.89 6.47 8.95
N LEU A 107 -2.83 7.35 9.22
CA LEU A 107 -3.61 7.38 10.45
C LEU A 107 -4.97 6.74 10.18
N ALA A 108 -5.22 5.59 10.82
CA ALA A 108 -6.51 4.92 10.80
C ALA A 108 -7.50 5.71 11.67
N VAL A 109 -8.68 5.98 11.13
CA VAL A 109 -9.68 6.85 11.76
C VAL A 109 -11.10 6.32 11.63
N GLU A 110 -11.94 6.76 12.55
CA GLU A 110 -13.40 6.73 12.42
C GLU A 110 -13.88 8.11 11.98
N MET A 111 -14.34 8.21 10.74
CA MET A 111 -14.98 9.37 10.12
C MET A 111 -16.38 9.55 10.70
N LYS A 112 -16.74 10.81 10.98
CA LYS A 112 -18.04 11.22 11.52
C LYS A 112 -18.98 11.78 10.46
#